data_AF-U3TA68-F1
#
_entry.id   AF-U3TA68-F1
#
_cell.length_a   1.000
_cell.length_b   1.000
_cell.length_c   1.000
_cell.angle_alpha   90.00
_cell.angle_beta   90.00
_cell.angle_gamma   90.00
#
_symmetry.space_group_name_H-M   'P 1'
#
loop_
_entity.id
_entity.type
_entity.pdbx_description
1 polymer ?
#
loop_
_entity_poly.entity_id
_entity_poly.type
_entity_poly.pdbx_seq_one_letter_code
_entity_poly.pdbx_strand_id
1 'polypeptide(L)'
;MTREDPVETLLRLLRGFARLRAGVIDILEASGQERFKIHISSLIRAKREEPTSYVVEDLLHELSAPTYSERLERLGISIVEDKGEVYVEAPTSLLLKLRRELETGE
;
A
#
# COMPACT_ATOMS: atom_id res chain seq x y z
N MET A 1 13.58 -9.39 -18.62
CA MET A 1 12.46 -8.72 -17.93
C MET A 1 13.05 -7.91 -16.80
N THR A 2 12.94 -6.59 -16.86
CA THR A 2 13.38 -5.70 -15.77
C THR A 2 12.39 -5.89 -14.61
N ARG A 3 12.87 -6.30 -13.44
CA ARG A 3 12.04 -6.48 -12.24
C ARG A 3 11.42 -5.12 -11.87
N GLU A 4 10.11 -5.07 -11.68
CA GLU A 4 9.39 -3.85 -11.30
C GLU A 4 9.81 -3.42 -9.89
N ASP A 5 9.94 -2.12 -9.64
CA ASP A 5 10.37 -1.59 -8.34
C ASP A 5 9.38 -1.96 -7.22
N PRO A 6 9.84 -2.62 -6.13
CA PRO A 6 8.95 -3.11 -5.05
C PRO A 6 8.10 -2.02 -4.39
N VAL A 7 8.66 -0.81 -4.23
CA VAL A 7 7.94 0.31 -3.60
C VAL A 7 6.87 0.84 -4.56
N GLU A 8 7.17 0.93 -5.85
CA GLU A 8 6.16 1.28 -6.86
C GLU A 8 5.05 0.24 -6.95
N THR A 9 5.38 -1.05 -6.87
CA THR A 9 4.38 -2.12 -6.79
C THR A 9 3.48 -1.92 -5.56
N LEU A 10 4.05 -1.64 -4.39
CA LEU A 10 3.27 -1.39 -3.17
C LEU A 10 2.37 -0.15 -3.31
N LEU A 11 2.88 0.95 -3.86
CA LEU A 11 2.11 2.17 -4.08
C LEU A 11 0.94 1.93 -5.03
N ARG A 12 1.13 1.15 -6.10
CA ARG A 12 0.06 0.74 -7.01
C ARG A 12 -1.02 -0.08 -6.28
N LEU A 13 -0.63 -1.01 -5.42
CA LEU A 13 -1.57 -1.79 -4.62
C LEU A 13 -2.36 -0.91 -3.64
N LEU A 14 -1.69 0.04 -2.97
CA LEU A 14 -2.33 1.01 -2.07
C LEU A 14 -3.29 1.94 -2.81
N ARG A 15 -2.92 2.36 -4.02
CA ARG A 15 -3.78 3.16 -4.91
C ARG A 15 -5.03 2.37 -5.31
N GLY A 16 -4.88 1.10 -5.70
CA GLY A 16 -6.01 0.20 -5.96
C GLY A 16 -6.94 0.04 -4.76
N PHE A 17 -6.37 -0.11 -3.56
CA PHE A 17 -7.14 -0.13 -2.31
C PHE A 17 -7.90 1.17 -2.07
N ALA A 18 -7.23 2.32 -2.18
CA ALA A 18 -7.84 3.64 -1.96
C ALA A 18 -9.00 3.90 -2.93
N ARG A 19 -8.91 3.41 -4.17
CA ARG A 19 -10.00 3.43 -5.15
C ARG A 19 -11.20 2.57 -4.73
N LEU A 20 -10.95 1.28 -4.48
CA LEU A 20 -11.99 0.28 -4.20
C LEU A 20 -12.63 0.44 -2.81
N ARG A 21 -11.98 1.19 -1.93
CA ARG A 21 -12.39 1.44 -0.55
C ARG A 21 -12.48 2.93 -0.24
N ALA A 22 -12.87 3.74 -1.23
CA ALA A 22 -12.99 5.20 -1.07
C ALA A 22 -13.79 5.60 0.18
N GLY A 23 -14.93 4.94 0.45
CA GLY A 23 -15.72 5.21 1.66
C GLY A 23 -15.02 4.87 2.98
N VAL A 24 -14.09 3.90 3.00
CA VAL A 24 -13.25 3.66 4.18
C VAL A 24 -12.28 4.81 4.36
N ILE A 25 -11.69 5.31 3.28
CA ILE A 25 -10.76 6.45 3.33
C ILE A 25 -11.48 7.72 3.82
N ASP A 26 -12.72 7.96 3.39
CA ASP A 26 -13.53 9.09 3.87
C ASP A 26 -13.81 9.00 5.38
N ILE A 27 -14.09 7.79 5.89
CA ILE A 27 -14.27 7.57 7.33
C ILE A 27 -12.97 7.80 8.11
N LEU A 28 -11.82 7.38 7.56
CA LEU A 28 -10.52 7.63 8.18
C LEU A 28 -10.21 9.13 8.26
N GLU A 29 -10.49 9.87 7.19
CA GLU A 29 -10.35 11.33 7.15
C GLU A 29 -11.28 12.00 8.18
N ALA A 30 -12.56 11.64 8.19
CA ALA A 30 -13.54 12.23 9.09
C ALA A 30 -13.30 11.91 10.57
N SER A 31 -12.74 10.74 10.87
CA SER A 31 -12.41 10.32 12.25
C SER A 31 -11.10 10.92 12.77
N GLY A 32 -10.32 11.56 11.91
CA GLY A 32 -8.98 12.06 12.26
C GLY A 32 -7.97 10.93 12.51
N GLN A 33 -8.24 9.72 12.03
CA GLN A 33 -7.32 8.60 12.18
C GLN A 33 -6.09 8.83 11.30
N GLU A 34 -4.93 9.01 11.91
CA GLU A 34 -3.69 9.39 11.19
C GLU A 34 -3.08 8.25 10.37
N ARG A 35 -3.27 7.00 10.83
CA ARG A 35 -2.64 5.81 10.25
C ARG A 35 -3.64 4.67 10.12
N PHE A 36 -3.51 3.89 9.07
CA PHE A 36 -4.40 2.77 8.80
C PHE A 36 -3.63 1.50 8.47
N LYS A 37 -4.01 0.39 9.11
CA LYS A 37 -3.42 -0.94 8.89
C LYS A 37 -4.22 -1.69 7.84
N ILE A 38 -3.55 -2.06 6.75
CA ILE A 38 -4.14 -2.80 5.63
C ILE A 38 -3.46 -4.16 5.56
N HIS A 39 -4.27 -5.22 5.61
CA HIS A 39 -3.75 -6.57 5.45
C HIS A 39 -3.13 -6.76 4.06
N ILE A 40 -1.89 -7.24 3.95
CA ILE A 40 -1.20 -7.35 2.65
C ILE A 40 -1.92 -8.30 1.72
N SER A 41 -2.48 -9.40 2.23
CA SER A 41 -3.31 -10.29 1.40
C SER A 41 -4.54 -9.59 0.83
N SER A 42 -5.08 -8.55 1.48
CA SER A 42 -6.20 -7.75 0.95
C SER A 42 -5.74 -6.81 -0.17
N LEU A 43 -4.55 -6.20 -0.04
CA LEU A 43 -3.91 -5.44 -1.12
C LEU A 43 -3.70 -6.33 -2.35
N ILE A 44 -3.22 -7.56 -2.14
CA ILE A 44 -2.96 -8.52 -3.22
C ILE A 44 -4.24 -9.18 -3.74
N ARG A 45 -5.36 -9.19 -3.02
CA ARG A 45 -6.65 -9.62 -3.59
C ARG A 45 -7.29 -8.55 -4.47
N ALA A 46 -7.05 -7.27 -4.19
CA ALA A 46 -7.43 -6.18 -5.09
C ALA A 46 -6.72 -6.28 -6.46
N LYS A 47 -5.57 -6.98 -6.53
CA LYS A 47 -4.82 -7.35 -7.74
C LYS A 47 -5.61 -8.11 -8.80
N ARG A 48 -6.76 -8.71 -8.51
CA ARG A 48 -7.52 -9.46 -9.55
C ARG A 48 -7.90 -8.59 -10.76
N GLU A 49 -7.83 -7.26 -10.64
CA GLU A 49 -8.03 -6.32 -11.74
C GLU A 49 -6.73 -5.85 -12.44
N GLU A 50 -5.53 -6.09 -11.89
CA GLU A 50 -4.25 -5.70 -12.47
C GLU A 50 -3.15 -6.78 -12.28
N PRO A 51 -2.61 -7.38 -13.36
CA PRO A 51 -1.61 -8.44 -13.25
C PRO A 51 -0.26 -7.88 -12.78
N THR A 52 0.21 -8.33 -11.60
CA THR A 52 1.62 -8.20 -11.19
C THR A 52 2.24 -9.58 -10.99
N SER A 53 3.55 -9.73 -11.26
CA SER A 53 4.29 -10.97 -11.06
C SER A 53 4.62 -11.25 -9.58
N TYR A 54 4.40 -10.31 -8.68
CA TYR A 54 4.74 -10.45 -7.27
C TYR A 54 3.84 -11.44 -6.52
N VAL A 55 4.46 -12.41 -5.85
CA VAL A 55 3.88 -13.16 -4.72
C VAL A 55 4.05 -12.32 -3.44
N VAL A 56 3.14 -12.46 -2.48
CA VAL A 56 3.16 -11.72 -1.19
C VAL A 56 4.55 -11.76 -0.55
N GLU A 57 5.11 -12.96 -0.49
CA GLU A 57 6.38 -13.28 0.16
C GLU A 57 7.57 -12.62 -0.56
N ASP A 58 7.57 -12.59 -1.89
CA ASP A 58 8.61 -11.93 -2.69
C ASP A 58 8.61 -10.42 -2.47
N LEU A 59 7.42 -9.80 -2.47
CA LEU A 59 7.29 -8.36 -2.25
C LEU A 59 7.76 -7.99 -0.83
N LEU A 60 7.39 -8.79 0.16
CA LEU A 60 7.82 -8.59 1.54
C LEU A 60 9.33 -8.74 1.72
N HIS A 61 9.91 -9.78 1.10
CA HIS A 61 11.33 -10.00 1.13
C HIS A 61 12.10 -8.82 0.54
N GLU A 62 11.66 -8.30 -0.61
CA GLU A 62 12.31 -7.17 -1.25
C GLU A 62 12.16 -5.86 -0.47
N LEU A 63 10.96 -5.58 0.05
CA LEU A 63 10.72 -4.37 0.86
C LEU A 63 11.50 -4.35 2.18
N SER A 64 11.97 -5.51 2.66
CA SER A 64 12.83 -5.62 3.83
C SER A 64 14.28 -5.21 3.58
N ALA A 65 14.70 -5.04 2.32
CA ALA A 65 16.06 -4.60 2.03
C ALA A 65 16.26 -3.13 2.43
N PRO A 66 17.43 -2.76 3.01
CA PRO A 66 17.66 -1.43 3.61
C PRO A 66 17.32 -0.24 2.70
N THR A 67 17.67 -0.35 1.41
CA THR A 67 17.40 0.68 0.40
C THR A 67 15.91 1.00 0.24
N TYR A 68 15.05 -0.01 0.35
CA TYR A 68 13.60 0.17 0.25
C TYR A 68 13.00 0.58 1.59
N SER A 69 13.56 0.12 2.71
CA SER A 69 13.14 0.55 4.05
C SER A 69 13.23 2.07 4.22
N GLU A 70 14.32 2.71 3.77
CA GLU A 70 14.44 4.18 3.80
C GLU A 70 13.37 4.89 2.95
N ARG A 71 13.02 4.32 1.78
CA ARG A 71 11.98 4.88 0.91
C ARG A 71 10.60 4.75 1.56
N LEU A 72 10.31 3.61 2.21
CA LEU A 72 9.07 3.40 2.94
C LEU A 72 8.94 4.39 4.11
N GLU A 73 10.03 4.60 4.87
CA GLU A 73 10.07 5.58 5.96
C GLU A 73 9.76 7.00 5.48
N ARG A 74 10.33 7.42 4.35
CA ARG A 74 10.02 8.74 3.73
C ARG A 74 8.57 8.88 3.31
N LEU A 75 7.92 7.78 2.93
CA LEU A 75 6.50 7.71 2.62
C LEU A 75 5.63 7.54 3.88
N GLY A 76 6.23 7.38 5.06
CA GLY A 76 5.55 7.08 6.31
C GLY A 76 4.92 5.69 6.37
N ILE A 77 5.30 4.80 5.45
CA ILE A 77 4.80 3.43 5.36
C ILE A 77 5.65 2.53 6.25
N SER A 78 4.99 1.63 6.99
CA SER A 78 5.65 0.54 7.71
C SER A 78 5.02 -0.80 7.37
N ILE A 79 5.84 -1.84 7.37
CA ILE A 79 5.38 -3.22 7.31
C ILE A 79 5.40 -3.77 8.73
N VAL A 80 4.25 -4.25 9.19
CA VAL A 80 4.06 -4.70 10.58
C VAL A 80 3.56 -6.14 10.55
N GLU A 81 4.21 -7.01 11.31
CA GLU A 81 3.72 -8.36 11.59
C GLU A 81 2.97 -8.36 12.91
N ASP A 82 1.75 -8.91 12.92
CA ASP A 82 0.94 -9.08 14.12
C ASP A 82 0.25 -10.46 14.07
N LYS A 83 0.50 -11.29 15.10
CA LYS A 83 -0.05 -12.65 15.23
C LYS A 83 0.16 -13.56 14.00
N GLY A 84 1.29 -13.41 13.32
CA GLY A 84 1.63 -14.18 12.12
C GLY A 84 1.00 -13.67 10.82
N GLU A 85 0.31 -12.53 10.88
CA GLU A 85 -0.23 -11.85 9.70
C GLU A 85 0.56 -10.57 9.41
N VAL A 86 0.65 -10.19 8.13
CA VAL A 86 1.45 -9.05 7.69
C VAL A 86 0.58 -7.92 7.16
N TYR A 87 0.83 -6.73 7.69
CA TYR A 87 0.10 -5.51 7.42
C TYR A 87 1.01 -4.45 6.84
N VAL A 88 0.45 -3.64 5.93
CA VAL A 88 1.00 -2.35 5.55
C VAL A 88 0.28 -1.30 6.38
N GLU A 89 1.03 -0.56 7.17
CA GLU A 89 0.52 0.60 7.89
C GLU A 89 0.92 1.87 7.14
N ALA A 90 -0.09 2.56 6.61
CA ALA A 90 0.09 3.75 5.79
C ALA A 90 -0.56 4.98 6.44
N PRO A 91 0.00 6.20 6.24
CA PRO A 91 -0.66 7.43 6.65
C PRO A 91 -1.96 7.63 5.87
N THR A 92 -3.02 8.09 6.54
CA THR A 92 -4.29 8.43 5.88
C THR A 92 -4.10 9.51 4.83
N SER A 93 -3.18 10.48 5.07
CA SER A 93 -2.80 11.50 4.10
C SER A 93 -2.21 10.94 2.81
N LEU A 94 -1.44 9.86 2.89
CA LEU A 94 -0.91 9.16 1.71
C LEU A 94 -2.04 8.48 0.94
N LEU A 95 -2.94 7.77 1.64
CA LEU A 95 -4.07 7.10 1.00
C LEU A 95 -5.00 8.10 0.29
N LEU A 96 -5.25 9.25 0.91
CA LEU A 96 -5.98 10.36 0.30
C LEU A 96 -5.27 10.92 -0.94
N LYS A 97 -3.94 11.12 -0.87
CA LYS A 97 -3.14 11.57 -2.01
C LYS A 97 -3.25 10.58 -3.17
N LEU A 98 -3.02 9.30 -2.92
CA LEU A 98 -3.10 8.24 -3.94
C LEU A 98 -4.49 8.14 -4.57
N ARG A 99 -5.54 8.40 -3.80
CA ARG A 99 -6.92 8.48 -4.35
C ARG A 99 -7.09 9.66 -5.29
N ARG A 100 -6.62 10.86 -4.90
CA ARG A 100 -6.76 12.07 -5.71
C ARG A 100 -6.03 11.95 -7.05
N GLU A 101 -4.85 11.33 -7.07
CA GLU A 101 -4.10 11.04 -8.31
C GLU A 101 -4.95 10.25 -9.33
N LEU A 102 -5.83 9.35 -8.87
CA LEU A 102 -6.74 8.61 -9.76
C LEU A 102 -7.86 9.48 -10.35
N GLU A 103 -8.29 10.49 -9.61
CA GLU A 103 -9.35 11.40 -10.03
C GLU A 103 -8.83 12.44 -11.03
N THR A 104 -7.54 12.79 -10.94
CA THR A 104 -6.90 13.78 -11.82
C THR A 104 -6.31 13.20 -13.11
N GLY A 105 -6.20 11.87 -13.22
CA GLY A 105 -5.74 11.19 -14.44
C GLY A 105 -4.25 11.38 -14.76
N GLU A 106 -3.44 11.71 -13.75
CA GLU A 106 -1.97 11.77 -13.84
C GLU A 106 -1.31 10.40 -13.61
#